data_AF-A0A955UG75-F1
#
_entry.id   AF-A0A955UG75-F1
#
_cell.length_a   1.000
_cell.length_b   1.000
_cell.length_c   1.000
_cell.angle_alpha   90.00
_cell.angle_beta   90.00
_cell.angle_gamma   90.00
#
_symmetry.space_group_name_H-M   'P 1'
#
loop_
_entity.id
_entity.type
_entity.pdbx_description
1 polymer ?
#
loop_
_entity_poly.entity_id
_entity_poly.type
_entity_poly.pdbx_seq_one_letter_code
_entity_poly.pdbx_strand_id
1 'polypeptide(L)'
;MTARHFTSALAVLACCIATATVATAHDGGLNAQGCHNNRKTGDYHCHRSQSRPRAAPPASEKGVVKKSRSGICHAPGTTYYSRTTNFVAYETIGACVKAGGRLPQR
;
A
#
# COMPACT_ATOMS: atom_id res chain seq x y z
N MET A 1 -65.00 10.03 -22.76
CA MET A 1 -63.85 9.19 -23.16
C MET A 1 -62.55 9.79 -22.61
N THR A 2 -62.27 9.70 -21.31
CA THR A 2 -61.03 10.29 -20.73
C THR A 2 -60.41 9.43 -19.62
N ALA A 3 -61.12 8.43 -19.09
CA ALA A 3 -60.67 7.63 -17.95
C ALA A 3 -59.62 6.54 -18.26
N ARG A 4 -59.45 6.14 -19.53
CA ARG A 4 -58.50 5.06 -19.93
C ARG A 4 -57.07 5.56 -20.17
N HIS A 5 -56.89 6.86 -20.41
CA HIS A 5 -55.56 7.46 -20.62
C HIS A 5 -54.88 7.81 -19.29
N PHE A 6 -55.66 8.13 -18.25
CA PHE A 6 -55.14 8.43 -16.90
C PHE A 6 -54.51 7.20 -16.23
N THR A 7 -55.09 6.01 -16.41
CA THR A 7 -54.54 4.77 -15.84
C THR A 7 -53.27 4.31 -16.54
N SER A 8 -53.17 4.51 -17.86
CA SER A 8 -51.96 4.20 -18.63
C SER A 8 -50.78 5.12 -18.26
N ALA A 9 -51.05 6.41 -18.05
CA ALA A 9 -50.02 7.37 -17.61
C ALA A 9 -49.46 7.04 -16.22
N LEU A 10 -50.31 6.59 -15.29
CA LEU A 10 -49.89 6.18 -13.94
C LEU A 10 -49.01 4.91 -13.96
N ALA A 11 -49.36 3.93 -14.81
CA ALA A 11 -48.61 2.68 -14.92
C ALA A 11 -47.21 2.87 -15.52
N VAL A 12 -47.07 3.76 -16.52
CA VAL A 12 -45.77 4.10 -17.12
C VAL A 12 -44.88 4.85 -16.12
N LEU A 13 -45.44 5.77 -15.33
CA LEU A 13 -44.69 6.50 -14.30
C LEU A 13 -44.21 5.59 -13.16
N ALA A 14 -45.01 4.60 -12.74
CA ALA A 14 -44.62 3.62 -11.72
C ALA A 14 -43.49 2.69 -12.19
N CYS A 15 -43.45 2.35 -13.48
CA CYS A 15 -42.39 1.52 -14.06
C CYS A 15 -41.01 2.21 -14.01
N CYS A 16 -40.96 3.52 -14.29
CA CYS A 16 -39.71 4.29 -14.25
C CYS A 16 -39.10 4.42 -12.85
N ILE A 17 -39.91 4.34 -11.79
CA ILE A 17 -39.43 4.40 -10.40
C ILE A 17 -38.83 3.05 -9.98
N ALA A 18 -39.35 1.94 -10.52
CA ALA A 18 -38.91 0.59 -10.18
C ALA A 18 -37.55 0.20 -10.79
N THR A 19 -37.04 0.97 -11.77
CA THR A 19 -35.74 0.72 -12.42
C THR A 19 -34.60 1.59 -11.88
N ALA A 20 -34.75 2.20 -10.70
CA ALA A 20 -33.68 2.99 -10.08
C ALA A 20 -32.49 2.08 -9.71
N THR A 21 -31.53 1.97 -10.63
CA THR A 21 -30.29 1.22 -10.42
C THR A 21 -29.42 1.92 -9.37
N VAL A 22 -29.08 1.19 -8.30
CA VAL A 22 -28.11 1.64 -7.30
C VAL A 22 -26.73 1.83 -7.95
N ALA A 23 -26.22 3.06 -7.93
CA ALA A 23 -24.89 3.37 -8.43
C ALA A 23 -23.83 2.90 -7.42
N THR A 24 -22.95 1.99 -7.84
CA THR A 24 -21.86 1.48 -7.00
C THR A 24 -20.69 2.47 -7.02
N ALA A 25 -20.38 3.05 -5.87
CA ALA A 25 -19.17 3.85 -5.72
C ALA A 25 -17.94 2.94 -5.67
N HIS A 26 -16.94 3.24 -6.49
CA HIS A 26 -15.63 2.59 -6.45
C HIS A 26 -14.65 3.44 -5.63
N ASP A 27 -13.67 2.77 -5.01
CA ASP A 27 -12.53 3.45 -4.40
C ASP A 27 -11.76 4.21 -5.47
N GLY A 28 -11.53 5.51 -5.25
CA GLY A 28 -10.75 6.35 -6.17
C GLY A 28 -9.30 5.88 -6.23
N GLY A 29 -8.77 5.66 -7.43
CA GLY A 29 -7.36 5.31 -7.63
C GLY A 29 -6.42 6.49 -7.34
N LEU A 30 -5.17 6.17 -6.98
CA LEU A 30 -4.07 7.14 -6.95
C LEU A 30 -3.57 7.41 -8.37
N ASN A 31 -2.98 8.58 -8.61
CA ASN A 31 -2.29 8.84 -9.87
C ASN A 31 -0.95 8.05 -9.96
N ALA A 32 -0.27 8.15 -11.11
CA ALA A 32 1.03 7.50 -11.31
C ALA A 32 2.10 7.88 -10.26
N GLN A 33 1.93 9.01 -9.58
CA GLN A 33 2.81 9.50 -8.51
C GLN A 33 2.39 8.99 -7.11
N GLY A 34 1.25 8.29 -6.98
CA GLY A 34 0.73 7.82 -5.71
C GLY A 34 -0.04 8.88 -4.91
N CYS A 35 -0.63 9.88 -5.59
CA CYS A 35 -1.37 10.98 -4.97
C CYS A 35 -2.83 11.05 -5.45
N HIS A 36 -3.70 11.69 -4.65
CA HIS A 36 -5.10 11.94 -4.99
C HIS A 36 -5.58 13.30 -4.44
N ASN A 37 -6.64 13.82 -5.06
CA ASN A 37 -7.32 15.02 -4.60
C ASN A 37 -8.54 14.62 -3.75
N ASN A 38 -8.64 15.15 -2.54
CA ASN A 38 -9.81 14.99 -1.70
C ASN A 38 -10.86 16.05 -2.08
N ARG A 39 -11.86 15.66 -2.87
CA ARG A 39 -12.92 16.58 -3.32
C ARG A 39 -13.75 17.17 -2.17
N LYS A 40 -13.77 16.54 -0.99
CA LYS A 40 -14.52 17.05 0.17
C LYS A 40 -13.83 18.24 0.84
N THR A 41 -12.50 18.22 0.90
CA THR A 41 -11.70 19.24 1.60
C THR A 41 -10.95 20.17 0.65
N GLY A 42 -10.82 19.80 -0.62
CA GLY A 42 -9.97 20.49 -1.60
C GLY A 42 -8.48 20.20 -1.46
N ASP A 43 -8.09 19.30 -0.54
CA ASP A 43 -6.68 19.00 -0.27
C ASP A 43 -6.08 17.98 -1.25
N TYR A 44 -4.78 18.09 -1.54
CA TYR A 44 -4.02 17.14 -2.35
C TYR A 44 -3.09 16.31 -1.48
N HIS A 45 -3.42 15.02 -1.36
CA HIS A 45 -2.70 14.08 -0.49
C HIS A 45 -1.91 13.06 -1.31
N CYS A 46 -0.64 12.85 -0.95
CA CYS A 46 0.24 11.81 -1.51
C CYS A 46 0.48 10.69 -0.49
N HIS A 47 0.26 9.43 -0.89
CA HIS A 47 0.47 8.25 -0.04
C HIS A 47 1.87 7.65 -0.19
N ARG A 48 2.57 7.93 -1.28
CA ARG A 48 3.96 7.53 -1.42
C ARG A 48 4.79 8.44 -0.52
N SER A 49 5.18 7.92 0.64
CA SER A 49 6.22 8.51 1.47
C SER A 49 7.37 8.86 0.55
N GLN A 50 7.69 10.16 0.47
CA GLN A 50 8.69 10.72 -0.41
C GLN A 50 9.87 9.75 -0.43
N SER A 51 10.08 9.10 -1.58
CA SER A 51 11.27 8.31 -1.80
C SER A 51 12.38 9.35 -1.85
N ARG A 52 12.87 9.77 -0.69
CA ARG A 52 14.19 10.35 -0.55
C ARG A 52 15.05 9.47 -1.43
N PRO A 53 15.71 10.00 -2.49
CA PRO A 53 16.41 9.17 -3.45
C PRO A 53 17.18 8.17 -2.62
N ARG A 54 16.90 6.86 -2.82
CA ARG A 54 17.49 5.81 -2.00
C ARG A 54 18.96 6.14 -2.00
N ALA A 55 19.45 6.67 -0.87
CA ALA A 55 20.85 7.00 -0.73
C ALA A 55 21.53 5.71 -1.17
N ALA A 56 22.42 5.81 -2.16
CA ALA A 56 23.21 4.68 -2.61
C ALA A 56 23.58 3.91 -1.34
N PRO A 57 23.27 2.59 -1.26
CA PRO A 57 23.50 1.84 -0.02
C PRO A 57 24.90 2.22 0.45
N PRO A 58 25.06 2.71 1.70
CA PRO A 58 26.33 3.26 2.13
C PRO A 58 27.39 2.24 1.78
N ALA A 59 28.35 2.68 0.96
CA ALA A 59 29.40 1.83 0.44
C ALA A 59 30.02 1.10 1.63
N SER A 60 29.71 -0.19 1.75
CA SER A 60 30.30 -1.14 2.69
C SER A 60 30.81 -0.50 3.98
N GLU A 61 29.90 0.00 4.85
CA GLU A 61 30.33 0.22 6.22
C GLU A 61 30.75 -1.14 6.78
N LYS A 62 31.99 -1.19 7.26
CA LYS A 62 32.67 -2.34 7.87
C LYS A 62 31.97 -2.74 9.18
N GLY A 63 30.73 -3.19 9.08
CA GLY A 63 29.92 -3.60 10.21
C GLY A 63 29.50 -5.04 10.05
N VAL A 64 29.59 -5.78 11.15
CA VAL A 64 29.22 -7.18 11.22
C VAL A 64 27.72 -7.34 10.96
N VAL A 65 27.34 -8.21 10.04
CA VAL A 65 25.95 -8.55 9.75
C VAL A 65 25.33 -9.26 10.96
N LYS A 66 24.15 -8.81 11.38
CA LYS A 66 23.44 -9.36 12.54
C LYS A 66 22.33 -10.31 12.12
N LYS A 67 22.38 -11.58 12.52
CA LYS A 67 21.26 -12.53 12.38
C LYS A 67 20.42 -12.52 13.64
N SER A 68 19.15 -12.12 13.54
CA SER A 68 18.20 -12.19 14.66
C SER A 68 17.93 -13.65 15.07
N ARG A 69 17.37 -13.85 16.27
CA ARG A 69 16.87 -15.16 16.71
C ARG A 69 15.81 -15.76 15.78
N SER A 70 15.04 -14.91 15.08
CA SER A 70 14.06 -15.32 14.07
C SER A 70 14.68 -15.64 12.70
N GLY A 71 16.02 -15.66 12.61
CA GLY A 71 16.76 -16.03 11.40
C GLY A 71 16.87 -14.91 10.37
N ILE A 72 16.64 -13.65 10.72
CA ILE A 72 16.68 -12.53 9.76
C ILE A 72 18.06 -11.87 9.78
N CYS A 73 18.68 -11.74 8.61
CA CYS A 73 19.97 -11.08 8.43
C CYS A 73 19.80 -9.56 8.25
N HIS A 74 20.47 -8.77 9.08
CA HIS A 74 20.49 -7.31 9.03
C HIS A 74 21.89 -6.80 8.70
N ALA A 75 22.03 -6.13 7.57
CA ALA A 75 23.26 -5.41 7.23
C ALA A 75 23.36 -4.08 7.99
N PRO A 76 24.58 -3.57 8.24
CA PRO A 76 24.79 -2.21 8.74
C PRO A 76 24.04 -1.18 7.89
N GLY A 77 23.48 -0.16 8.55
CA GLY A 77 22.70 0.89 7.89
C GLY A 77 21.26 0.51 7.50
N THR A 78 20.80 -0.72 7.79
CA THR A 78 19.37 -1.07 7.61
C THR A 78 18.54 -0.64 8.81
N THR A 79 17.26 -0.31 8.60
CA THR A 79 16.32 0.19 9.63
C THR A 79 16.26 -0.66 10.90
N TYR A 80 16.46 -1.97 10.76
CA TYR A 80 16.37 -2.94 11.86
C TYR A 80 17.73 -3.29 12.48
N TYR A 81 18.85 -2.86 11.90
CA TYR A 81 20.20 -3.22 12.37
C TYR A 81 20.47 -2.79 13.81
N SER A 82 20.11 -1.55 14.16
CA SER A 82 20.32 -1.01 15.51
C SER A 82 19.32 -1.54 16.53
N ARG A 83 18.16 -2.05 16.07
CA ARG A 83 17.11 -2.61 16.93
C ARG A 83 17.39 -4.06 17.31
N THR A 84 18.14 -4.78 16.49
CA THR A 84 18.53 -6.15 16.77
C THR A 84 19.69 -6.18 17.77
N THR A 85 19.36 -6.36 19.05
CA THR A 85 20.30 -6.48 20.17
C THR A 85 20.68 -7.94 20.46
N ASN A 86 19.79 -8.89 20.18
CA ASN A 86 20.03 -10.32 20.30
C ASN A 86 20.34 -10.91 18.92
N PHE A 87 21.62 -11.10 18.61
CA PHE A 87 22.05 -11.54 17.29
C PHE A 87 23.27 -12.47 17.30
N VAL A 88 23.41 -13.21 16.19
CA VAL A 88 24.68 -13.85 15.81
C VAL A 88 25.36 -13.00 14.74
N ALA A 89 26.64 -12.76 14.93
CA ALA A 89 27.49 -11.94 14.08
C ALA A 89 28.01 -12.72 12.85
N TYR A 90 28.00 -12.11 11.67
CA TYR A 90 28.57 -12.64 10.43
C TYR A 90 29.35 -11.57 9.67
N GLU A 91 30.48 -11.94 9.07
CA GLU A 91 31.32 -11.03 8.28
C GLU A 91 30.59 -10.44 7.06
N THR A 92 29.67 -11.21 6.46
CA THR A 92 28.94 -10.80 5.25
C THR A 92 27.50 -11.30 5.26
N ILE A 93 26.64 -10.66 4.45
CA ILE A 93 25.26 -11.12 4.24
C ILE A 93 25.25 -12.54 3.68
N GLY A 94 26.17 -12.85 2.77
CA GLY A 94 26.31 -14.19 2.19
C GLY A 94 26.60 -15.25 3.25
N ALA A 95 27.51 -14.97 4.20
CA ALA A 95 27.80 -15.88 5.30
C ALA A 95 26.57 -16.10 6.21
N CYS A 96 25.80 -15.05 6.50
CA CYS A 96 24.57 -15.14 7.27
C CYS A 96 23.52 -16.03 6.59
N VAL A 97 23.31 -15.85 5.29
CA VAL A 97 22.35 -16.65 4.50
C VAL A 97 22.82 -18.10 4.37
N LYS A 98 24.12 -18.32 4.14
CA LYS A 98 24.71 -19.67 4.10
C LYS A 98 24.54 -20.40 5.44
N ALA A 99 24.51 -19.67 6.56
CA ALA A 99 24.22 -20.20 7.89
C ALA A 99 22.72 -20.29 8.23
N GLY A 100 21.85 -20.35 7.20
CA GLY A 100 20.40 -20.54 7.34
C GLY A 100 19.61 -19.27 7.65
N GLY A 101 20.20 -18.09 7.52
CA GLY A 101 19.50 -16.82 7.64
C GLY A 101 18.72 -16.44 6.38
N ARG A 102 17.75 -15.53 6.52
CA ARG A 102 16.97 -14.96 5.41
C ARG A 102 17.01 -13.45 5.43
N LEU A 103 16.82 -12.83 4.27
CA LEU A 103 16.66 -11.37 4.18
C LEU A 103 15.26 -10.93 4.64
N PRO A 104 15.09 -9.68 5.13
CA PRO A 104 13.78 -9.13 5.45
C PRO A 104 12.85 -9.16 4.23
N GLN A 105 11.60 -9.56 4.44
CA GLN A 105 10.56 -9.47 3.40
C GLN A 105 10.17 -8.00 3.21
N ARG A 106 9.94 -7.59 1.96
CA ARG A 106 9.42 -6.26 1.63
C ARG A 106 7.91 -6.21 1.82
#